data_AF-A0A8X7MR23-F1
#
_entry.id   AF-A0A8X7MR23-F1
#
_cell.length_a   1.000
_cell.length_b   1.000
_cell.length_c   1.000
_cell.angle_alpha   90.00
_cell.angle_beta   90.00
_cell.angle_gamma   90.00
#
_symmetry.space_group_name_H-M   'P 1'
#
loop_
_entity.id
_entity.type
_entity.pdbx_description
1 polymer ?
#
loop_
_entity_poly.entity_id
_entity_poly.type
_entity_poly.pdbx_seq_one_letter_code
_entity_poly.pdbx_strand_id
1 'polypeptide(L)'
;MKSISSFMLIGMLFAISGVNTSDVINKCSDLAVHCKTLSQVKFTVFSCTCTIWTLSGKGDCYKGCMADHHDPGLDVPRFCKDNCDNFRQRLPRGCGSIPQECHQD
;
A
#
# COMPACT_ATOMS: atom_id res chain seq x y z
N MET A 1 22.68 -20.51 2.00
CA MET A 1 23.03 -19.24 1.31
C MET A 1 22.32 -19.25 -0.03
N LYS A 2 21.59 -18.26 -0.53
CA LYS A 2 21.21 -16.89 -0.18
C LYS A 2 19.96 -16.64 -1.04
N SER A 3 18.87 -16.13 -0.47
CA SER A 3 17.86 -15.44 -1.31
C SER A 3 17.28 -14.32 -0.46
N ILE A 4 18.09 -13.28 -0.31
CA ILE A 4 17.72 -12.00 0.28
C ILE A 4 17.70 -11.01 -0.89
N SER A 5 16.84 -11.23 -1.88
CA SER A 5 16.82 -10.42 -3.11
C SER A 5 15.45 -9.90 -3.50
N SER A 6 14.50 -9.86 -2.56
CA SER A 6 13.16 -9.30 -2.82
C SER A 6 12.88 -8.01 -2.04
N PHE A 7 13.73 -7.63 -1.09
CA PHE A 7 13.57 -6.38 -0.33
C PHE A 7 14.20 -5.16 -0.99
N MET A 8 15.04 -5.34 -2.03
CA MET A 8 15.78 -4.22 -2.62
C MET A 8 14.98 -3.42 -3.66
N LEU A 9 13.95 -4.01 -4.27
CA LEU A 9 13.10 -3.31 -5.26
C LEU A 9 12.02 -2.44 -4.62
N ILE A 10 11.66 -2.70 -3.36
CA ILE A 10 10.76 -1.82 -2.59
C ILE A 10 11.52 -0.53 -2.20
N GLY A 11 12.86 -0.58 -2.09
CA GLY A 11 13.68 0.59 -1.74
C GLY A 11 13.83 1.65 -2.83
N MET A 12 13.59 1.32 -4.10
CA MET A 12 13.74 2.28 -5.20
C MET A 12 12.46 3.07 -5.52
N LEU A 13 11.31 2.71 -4.93
CA LEU A 13 10.05 3.43 -5.11
C LEU A 13 9.82 4.58 -4.10
N PHE A 14 10.73 4.79 -3.13
CA PHE A 14 10.57 5.80 -2.08
C PHE A 14 11.57 6.96 -2.15
N ALA A 15 12.01 7.32 -3.37
CA ALA A 15 12.73 8.57 -3.61
C ALA A 15 11.81 9.62 -4.26
N ILE A 16 10.63 9.87 -3.67
CA ILE A 16 9.86 11.09 -3.98
C ILE A 16 9.60 11.81 -2.67
N SER A 17 10.58 12.63 -2.30
CA SER A 17 10.47 13.69 -1.32
C SER A 17 9.39 14.69 -1.74
N GLY A 18 8.40 14.88 -0.85
CA GLY A 18 7.63 16.11 -0.69
C GLY A 18 6.96 16.70 -1.92
N VAL A 19 5.72 16.33 -2.21
CA VAL A 19 4.72 17.22 -2.81
C VAL A 19 3.32 16.62 -2.66
N ASN A 20 2.43 17.43 -2.08
CA ASN A 20 0.97 17.46 -2.19
C ASN A 20 0.14 16.19 -1.92
N THR A 21 -0.76 16.34 -0.94
CA THR A 21 -2.08 15.69 -0.78
C THR A 21 -2.59 14.98 -2.03
N SER A 22 -2.18 13.74 -2.23
CA SER A 22 -2.71 12.83 -3.23
C SER A 22 -2.61 11.44 -2.62
N ASP A 23 -3.75 11.09 -2.03
CA ASP A 23 -4.17 9.87 -1.34
C ASP A 23 -3.36 8.63 -1.78
N VAL A 24 -2.76 7.88 -0.84
CA VAL A 24 -2.01 6.65 -1.12
C VAL A 24 -2.80 5.69 -1.99
N ILE A 25 -4.13 5.68 -1.84
CA ILE A 25 -5.03 4.87 -2.64
C ILE A 25 -4.95 5.22 -4.12
N ASN A 26 -4.85 6.51 -4.48
CA ASN A 26 -4.71 6.94 -5.87
C ASN A 26 -3.37 6.48 -6.45
N LYS A 27 -2.27 6.65 -5.72
CA LYS A 27 -0.95 6.16 -6.14
C LYS A 27 -0.95 4.66 -6.40
N CYS A 28 -1.59 3.90 -5.51
CA CYS A 28 -1.71 2.46 -5.66
C CYS A 28 -2.66 2.05 -6.78
N SER A 29 -3.67 2.88 -7.10
CA SER A 29 -4.56 2.70 -8.24
C SER A 29 -3.84 2.93 -9.56
N ASP A 30 -3.00 3.96 -9.65
CA ASP A 30 -2.18 4.24 -10.84
C ASP A 30 -1.23 3.07 -11.15
N LEU A 31 -0.59 2.51 -10.13
CA LEU A 31 0.23 1.30 -10.29
C LEU A 31 -0.58 0.11 -10.80
N ALA A 32 -1.82 -0.02 -10.33
CA ALA A 32 -2.69 -1.12 -10.71
C ALA A 32 -3.23 -1.04 -12.15
N VAL A 33 -3.09 0.11 -12.85
CA VAL A 33 -3.50 0.27 -14.26
C VAL A 33 -2.79 -0.71 -15.19
N HIS A 34 -1.59 -1.17 -14.81
CA HIS A 34 -0.81 -2.13 -15.59
C HIS A 34 -1.23 -3.59 -15.39
N CYS A 35 -2.13 -3.86 -14.44
CA CYS A 35 -2.61 -5.22 -14.20
C CYS A 35 -3.58 -5.69 -15.29
N LYS A 36 -3.49 -6.98 -15.67
CA LYS A 36 -4.30 -7.57 -16.73
C LYS A 36 -5.74 -7.92 -16.31
N THR A 37 -5.95 -8.21 -15.02
CA THR A 37 -7.25 -8.66 -14.51
C THR A 37 -7.74 -7.79 -13.35
N LEU A 38 -9.07 -7.65 -13.21
CA LEU A 38 -9.67 -6.93 -12.09
C LEU A 38 -9.27 -7.49 -10.72
N SER A 39 -9.00 -8.80 -10.63
CA SER A 39 -8.51 -9.43 -9.40
C SER A 39 -7.12 -8.93 -9.03
N GLN A 40 -6.20 -8.88 -10.01
CA GLN A 40 -4.85 -8.34 -9.84
C GLN A 40 -4.89 -6.84 -9.53
N VAL A 41 -5.77 -6.07 -10.18
CA VAL A 41 -5.97 -4.64 -9.87
C VAL A 41 -6.30 -4.48 -8.39
N LYS A 42 -7.36 -5.14 -7.92
CA LYS A 42 -7.80 -5.07 -6.53
C LYS A 42 -6.71 -5.51 -5.56
N PHE A 43 -6.02 -6.61 -5.86
CA PHE A 43 -4.94 -7.12 -5.02
C PHE A 43 -3.74 -6.17 -4.97
N THR A 44 -3.41 -5.53 -6.09
CA THR A 44 -2.30 -4.56 -6.19
C THR A 44 -2.59 -3.32 -5.39
N VAL A 45 -3.77 -2.71 -5.57
CA VAL A 45 -4.19 -1.54 -4.76
C VAL A 45 -4.12 -1.90 -3.28
N PHE A 46 -4.71 -3.03 -2.92
CA PHE A 46 -4.79 -3.49 -1.54
C PHE A 46 -3.40 -3.75 -0.91
N SER A 47 -2.51 -4.42 -1.63
CA SER A 47 -1.16 -4.75 -1.14
C SER A 47 -0.25 -3.51 -1.09
N CYS A 48 -0.37 -2.62 -2.07
CA CYS A 48 0.36 -1.35 -2.13
C CYS A 48 -0.03 -0.44 -0.95
N THR A 49 -1.34 -0.22 -0.73
CA THR A 49 -1.83 0.63 0.37
C THR A 49 -1.39 0.07 1.73
N CYS A 50 -1.56 -1.24 1.94
CA CYS A 50 -1.09 -1.93 3.15
C CYS A 50 0.41 -1.66 3.40
N THR A 51 1.23 -1.81 2.36
CA THR A 51 2.69 -1.66 2.47
C THR A 51 3.05 -0.23 2.85
N ILE A 52 2.51 0.76 2.13
CA ILE A 52 2.83 2.17 2.34
C ILE A 52 2.40 2.63 3.74
N TRP A 53 1.18 2.32 4.16
CA TRP A 53 0.72 2.69 5.51
C TRP A 53 1.52 1.97 6.59
N THR A 54 1.84 0.68 6.42
CA THR A 54 2.67 -0.06 7.40
C THR A 54 4.06 0.56 7.51
N LEU A 55 4.70 0.91 6.40
CA LEU A 55 6.03 1.56 6.42
C LEU A 55 5.97 2.96 7.05
N SER A 56 4.98 3.77 6.65
CA SER A 56 4.79 5.13 7.16
C SER A 56 4.49 5.14 8.67
N GLY A 57 3.75 4.16 9.15
CA GLY A 57 3.47 3.94 10.57
C GLY A 57 4.54 3.16 11.32
N LYS A 58 5.72 2.92 10.73
CA LYS A 58 6.85 2.18 11.34
C LYS A 58 6.46 0.79 11.85
N GLY A 59 5.73 0.04 11.03
CA GLY A 59 5.18 -1.28 11.33
C GLY A 59 3.73 -1.27 11.79
N ASP A 60 3.14 -0.10 12.05
CA ASP A 60 1.74 0.06 12.46
C ASP A 60 0.90 0.66 11.33
N CYS A 61 0.16 -0.19 10.62
CA CYS A 61 -0.74 0.24 9.53
C CYS A 61 -1.68 1.37 9.94
N TYR A 62 -2.27 1.31 11.14
CA TYR A 62 -3.26 2.29 11.57
C TYR A 62 -2.63 3.68 11.71
N LYS A 63 -1.44 3.75 12.30
CA LYS A 63 -0.71 5.02 12.42
C LYS A 63 -0.34 5.61 11.07
N GLY A 64 0.05 4.78 10.11
CA GLY A 64 0.35 5.24 8.76
C GLY A 64 -0.89 5.79 8.04
N CYS A 65 -2.02 5.08 8.14
CA CYS A 65 -3.29 5.54 7.59
C CYS A 65 -3.76 6.87 8.21
N MET A 66 -3.70 6.98 9.55
CA MET A 66 -4.08 8.20 10.26
C MET A 66 -3.19 9.40 9.89
N ALA A 67 -1.94 9.16 9.46
CA ALA A 67 -1.03 10.19 8.99
C ALA A 67 -1.22 10.54 7.50
N ASP A 68 -1.86 9.66 6.74
CA ASP A 68 -2.16 9.85 5.32
C ASP A 68 -3.46 10.65 5.10
N HIS A 69 -4.45 10.45 5.98
CA HIS A 69 -5.76 11.08 5.86
C HIS A 69 -5.97 12.24 6.83
N HIS A 70 -6.38 13.38 6.27
CA HIS A 70 -6.82 14.57 7.01
C HIS A 70 -8.14 15.13 6.45
N ASP A 71 -9.03 14.24 6.00
CA ASP A 71 -10.33 14.62 5.45
C ASP A 71 -11.35 14.88 6.59
N PRO A 72 -11.87 16.11 6.75
CA PRO A 72 -12.86 16.44 7.79
C PRO A 72 -14.24 15.80 7.55
N GLY A 73 -14.53 15.31 6.34
CA GLY A 73 -15.77 14.59 6.01
C GLY A 73 -15.71 13.08 6.24
N LEU A 74 -14.53 12.55 6.55
CA LEU A 74 -14.30 11.12 6.77
C LEU A 74 -14.15 10.84 8.27
N ASP A 75 -14.79 9.79 8.77
CA ASP A 75 -14.44 9.19 10.07
C ASP A 75 -13.11 8.44 9.90
N VAL A 76 -12.00 9.20 9.89
CA VAL A 76 -10.64 8.68 9.65
C VAL A 76 -10.28 7.55 10.62
N PRO A 77 -10.54 7.64 11.94
CA PRO A 77 -10.28 6.54 12.86
C PRO A 77 -10.99 5.24 12.46
N ARG A 78 -12.29 5.29 12.16
CA ARG A 78 -13.02 4.09 11.74
C ARG A 78 -12.52 3.56 10.40
N PHE A 79 -12.35 4.45 9.42
CA PHE A 79 -11.85 4.09 8.10
C PHE A 79 -10.50 3.37 8.17
N CYS A 80 -9.55 3.94 8.92
CA CYS A 80 -8.22 3.36 9.07
C CYS A 80 -8.24 2.03 9.81
N LYS A 81 -9.07 1.91 10.86
CA LYS A 81 -9.25 0.66 11.57
C LYS A 81 -9.81 -0.44 10.66
N ASP A 82 -10.91 -0.15 9.96
CA ASP A 82 -11.61 -1.12 9.12
C ASP A 82 -10.71 -1.60 7.96
N ASN A 83 -9.97 -0.69 7.32
CA ASN A 83 -9.04 -1.06 6.26
C ASN A 83 -7.85 -1.87 6.79
N CYS A 84 -7.21 -1.45 7.89
CA CYS A 84 -6.07 -2.18 8.45
C CYS A 84 -6.46 -3.56 9.00
N ASP A 85 -7.65 -3.71 9.57
CA ASP A 85 -8.16 -5.02 9.99
C ASP A 85 -8.45 -5.91 8.77
N ASN A 86 -9.01 -5.35 7.69
CA ASN A 86 -9.21 -6.07 6.43
C ASN A 86 -7.86 -6.52 5.82
N PHE A 87 -6.83 -5.66 5.83
CA PHE A 87 -5.48 -6.05 5.39
C PHE A 87 -4.96 -7.24 6.20
N ARG A 88 -5.07 -7.20 7.53
CA ARG A 88 -4.62 -8.30 8.41
C ARG A 88 -5.38 -9.62 8.12
N GLN A 89 -6.68 -9.55 7.86
CA GLN A 89 -7.49 -10.73 7.59
C GLN A 89 -7.15 -11.36 6.23
N ARG A 90 -6.97 -10.54 5.19
CA ARG A 90 -6.71 -11.02 3.82
C ARG A 90 -5.24 -11.30 3.54
N LEU A 91 -4.32 -10.67 4.27
CA LEU A 91 -2.88 -10.76 4.12
C LEU A 91 -2.21 -11.12 5.46
N PRO A 92 -2.50 -12.31 6.02
CA PRO A 92 -2.06 -12.68 7.37
C PRO A 92 -0.54 -12.86 7.51
N ARG A 93 0.19 -12.95 6.39
CA ARG A 93 1.66 -13.07 6.35
C ARG A 93 2.36 -11.73 6.10
N GLY A 94 1.63 -10.61 6.21
CA GLY A 94 2.11 -9.28 5.87
C GLY A 94 1.63 -8.82 4.49
N CYS A 95 1.81 -7.53 4.19
CA CYS A 95 1.37 -6.92 2.95
C CYS A 95 1.99 -7.67 1.75
N GLY A 96 1.15 -8.26 0.90
CA GLY A 96 1.60 -9.14 -0.18
C GLY A 96 2.50 -8.43 -1.18
N SER A 97 3.31 -9.19 -1.91
CA SER A 97 4.10 -8.64 -3.02
C SER A 97 3.19 -8.33 -4.20
N ILE A 98 3.40 -7.18 -4.83
CA ILE A 98 2.68 -6.81 -6.05
C ILE A 98 3.04 -7.81 -7.17
N PRO A 99 2.05 -8.32 -7.93
CA PRO A 99 2.34 -9.22 -9.04
C PRO A 99 3.26 -8.55 -10.05
N GLN A 100 4.28 -9.28 -10.52
CA GLN A 100 5.26 -8.76 -11.47
C GLN A 100 4.60 -8.29 -12.78
N GLU A 101 3.49 -8.89 -13.17
CA GLU A 101 2.69 -8.49 -14.33
C GLU A 101 2.03 -7.12 -14.20
N CYS A 102 1.98 -6.56 -12.99
CA CYS A 102 1.48 -5.21 -12.71
C CYS A 102 2.62 -4.18 -12.63
N HIS A 103 3.89 -4.59 -12.74
CA HIS A 103 5.01 -3.66 -12.81
C HIS A 103 5.16 -3.16 -14.25
N GLN A 104 5.42 -1.86 -14.44
CA GLN A 104 5.92 -1.38 -15.73
C GLN A 104 7.32 -1.97 -15.96
N ASP A 105 7.56 -2.48 -17.17
CA ASP A 105 8.91 -2.75 -17.67
C ASP A 105 9.75 -1.46 -17.74
#